data_AF-A0A7V2XKU1-F1
#
_entry.id   AF-A0A7V2XKU1-F1
#
_cell.length_a   1.000
_cell.length_b   1.000
_cell.length_c   1.000
_cell.angle_alpha   90.00
_cell.angle_beta   90.00
_cell.angle_gamma   90.00
#
_symmetry.space_group_name_H-M   'P 1'
#
loop_
_entity.id
_entity.type
_entity.pdbx_description
1 polymer ?
#
loop_
_entity_poly.entity_id
_entity_poly.type
_entity_poly.pdbx_seq_one_letter_code
_entity_poly.pdbx_strand_id
1 'polypeptide(L)'
;MGFRRMSVSSRLFTGFAVVLLFLAVLTGFAIQRMSQINQLVEKIVLYNNAESDELSVMFDSVLGRCVLLRDMHLKADPASYAKDMEAFQAFAKDYATAKGTLQKILESQPGAKDKHAIFADMVKLEDKSQAVFKKAAELLGPAGNADEARQFLVSDVIPLQTQWLDAINALLSVNSELSKADSETVAASYIKS
;
A
#
# COMPACT_ATOMS: atom_id res chain seq x y z
N MET A 1 65.57 11.75 -5.23
CA MET A 1 66.63 11.19 -6.09
C MET A 1 65.98 10.40 -7.23
N GLY A 2 66.27 10.69 -8.50
CA GLY A 2 66.19 9.67 -9.56
C GLY A 2 65.22 9.79 -10.76
N PHE A 3 64.50 10.89 -11.04
CA PHE A 3 63.58 10.93 -12.21
C PHE A 3 64.26 11.10 -13.60
N ARG A 4 65.60 11.15 -13.67
CA ARG A 4 66.34 11.63 -14.85
C ARG A 4 66.79 10.54 -15.85
N ARG A 5 66.51 9.25 -15.61
CA ARG A 5 66.79 8.13 -16.55
C ARG A 5 65.72 7.03 -16.49
N MET A 6 64.44 7.36 -16.67
CA MET A 6 63.42 6.33 -16.96
C MET A 6 63.35 6.11 -18.48
N SER A 7 63.43 4.86 -18.92
CA SER A 7 63.16 4.48 -20.31
C SER A 7 61.71 4.83 -20.66
N VAL A 8 61.46 5.11 -21.94
CA VAL A 8 60.12 5.49 -22.44
C VAL A 8 59.07 4.45 -22.02
N SER A 9 59.41 3.16 -22.07
CA SER A 9 58.53 2.06 -21.64
C SER A 9 58.15 2.12 -20.15
N SER A 10 59.06 2.55 -19.27
CA SER A 10 58.77 2.65 -17.83
C SER A 10 57.77 3.76 -17.53
N ARG A 11 57.89 4.91 -18.21
CA ARG A 11 56.93 6.02 -18.09
C ARG A 11 55.54 5.64 -18.61
N LEU A 12 55.49 4.90 -19.73
CA LEU A 12 54.25 4.41 -20.32
C LEU A 12 53.54 3.42 -19.37
N PHE A 13 54.29 2.50 -18.77
CA PHE A 13 53.76 1.52 -17.83
C PHE A 13 53.24 2.17 -16.55
N THR A 14 53.96 3.15 -15.98
CA THR A 14 53.49 3.89 -14.79
C THR A 14 52.20 4.67 -15.08
N GLY A 15 52.10 5.32 -16.25
CA GLY A 15 50.88 6.02 -16.66
C GLY A 15 49.69 5.07 -16.77
N PHE A 16 49.89 3.91 -17.41
CA PHE A 16 48.83 2.92 -17.58
C PHE A 16 48.41 2.26 -16.26
N ALA A 17 49.37 1.97 -15.37
CA ALA A 17 49.09 1.42 -14.05
C ALA A 17 48.24 2.37 -13.17
N VAL A 18 48.48 3.68 -13.26
CA VAL A 18 47.68 4.69 -12.55
C VAL A 18 46.25 4.73 -13.10
N VAL A 19 46.07 4.65 -14.42
CA VAL A 19 44.73 4.60 -15.04
C VAL A 19 43.97 3.34 -14.60
N LEU A 20 44.62 2.17 -14.62
CA LEU A 20 44.03 0.92 -14.15
C LEU A 20 43.62 0.99 -12.67
N LEU A 21 44.45 1.61 -11.82
CA LEU A 21 44.16 1.79 -10.40
C LEU A 21 42.95 2.71 -10.20
N PHE A 22 42.88 3.82 -10.92
CA PHE A 22 41.70 4.70 -10.92
C PHE A 22 40.43 3.96 -11.36
N LEU A 23 40.52 3.14 -12.41
CA LEU A 23 39.41 2.34 -12.91
C LEU A 23 38.94 1.32 -11.86
N ALA A 24 39.86 0.63 -11.18
CA ALA A 24 39.53 -0.31 -10.11
C ALA A 24 38.85 0.36 -8.92
N VAL A 25 39.32 1.55 -8.52
CA VAL A 25 38.72 2.34 -7.43
C VAL A 25 37.31 2.82 -7.82
N LEU A 26 37.15 3.37 -9.03
CA LEU A 26 35.83 3.80 -9.54
C LEU A 26 34.84 2.64 -9.61
N THR A 27 35.28 1.47 -10.10
CA THR A 27 34.46 0.26 -10.13
C THR A 27 34.08 -0.21 -8.72
N GLY A 28 35.00 -0.17 -7.76
CA GLY A 28 34.70 -0.48 -6.35
C GLY A 28 33.66 0.47 -5.75
N PHE A 29 33.80 1.78 -6.00
CA PHE A 29 32.81 2.79 -5.60
C PHE A 29 31.45 2.59 -6.27
N ALA A 30 31.45 2.26 -7.56
CA ALA A 30 30.24 1.98 -8.32
C ALA A 30 29.48 0.77 -7.75
N ILE A 31 30.18 -0.34 -7.46
CA ILE A 31 29.59 -1.54 -6.86
C ILE A 31 29.01 -1.25 -5.46
N GLN A 32 29.74 -0.50 -4.63
CA GLN A 32 29.28 -0.16 -3.28
C GLN A 32 28.04 0.76 -3.31
N ARG A 33 27.95 1.67 -4.28
CA ARG A 33 26.76 2.51 -4.52
C ARG A 33 25.59 1.71 -5.12
N MET A 34 25.85 0.78 -6.04
CA MET A 34 24.83 -0.07 -6.67
C MET A 34 24.15 -0.99 -5.65
N SER A 35 24.91 -1.54 -4.70
CA SER A 35 24.37 -2.37 -3.61
C SER A 35 23.39 -1.61 -2.72
N GLN A 36 23.64 -0.32 -2.44
CA GLN A 36 22.74 0.52 -1.64
C GLN A 36 21.46 0.90 -2.39
N ILE A 37 21.53 1.13 -3.71
CA ILE A 37 20.37 1.49 -4.54
C ILE A 37 19.46 0.28 -4.75
N ASN A 38 20.02 -0.89 -5.04
CA ASN A 38 19.24 -2.11 -5.26
C ASN A 38 18.44 -2.52 -4.00
N GLN A 39 19.03 -2.40 -2.81
CA GLN A 39 18.36 -2.74 -1.55
C GLN A 39 17.22 -1.78 -1.19
N LEU A 40 17.29 -0.51 -1.61
CA LEU A 40 16.24 0.47 -1.36
C LEU A 40 15.05 0.26 -2.30
N VAL A 41 15.30 0.07 -3.60
CA VAL A 41 14.24 -0.08 -4.61
C VAL A 41 13.48 -1.40 -4.45
N GLU A 42 14.18 -2.52 -4.22
CA GLU A 42 13.54 -3.82 -4.02
C GLU A 42 12.64 -3.82 -2.78
N LYS A 43 13.07 -3.16 -1.70
CA LYS A 43 12.34 -3.07 -0.45
C LYS A 43 11.08 -2.21 -0.57
N ILE A 44 11.12 -1.11 -1.33
CA ILE A 44 9.96 -0.24 -1.56
C ILE A 44 8.90 -0.95 -2.40
N VAL A 45 9.29 -1.62 -3.50
CA VAL A 45 8.33 -2.35 -4.35
C VAL A 45 7.67 -3.50 -3.57
N LEU A 46 8.43 -4.24 -2.77
CA LEU A 46 7.87 -5.31 -1.94
C LEU A 46 6.90 -4.78 -0.88
N TYR A 47 7.22 -3.65 -0.23
CA TYR A 47 6.29 -3.03 0.71
C TYR A 47 5.05 -2.48 0.02
N ASN A 48 5.19 -1.78 -1.11
CA ASN A 48 4.03 -1.24 -1.84
C ASN A 48 3.09 -2.36 -2.29
N ASN A 49 3.62 -3.50 -2.75
CA ASN A 49 2.80 -4.65 -3.13
C ASN A 49 2.10 -5.24 -1.91
N ALA A 50 2.83 -5.49 -0.82
CA ALA A 50 2.23 -6.01 0.41
C ALA A 50 1.17 -5.05 1.00
N GLU A 51 1.42 -3.75 0.98
CA GLU A 51 0.43 -2.74 1.38
C GLU A 51 -0.80 -2.76 0.45
N SER A 52 -0.60 -2.90 -0.86
CA SER A 52 -1.68 -2.91 -1.85
C SER A 52 -2.55 -4.15 -1.74
N ASP A 53 -1.97 -5.31 -1.40
CA ASP A 53 -2.72 -6.53 -1.12
C ASP A 53 -3.65 -6.35 0.07
N GLU A 54 -3.14 -5.81 1.18
CA GLU A 54 -3.96 -5.54 2.38
C GLU A 54 -5.02 -4.48 2.10
N LEU A 55 -4.69 -3.41 1.36
CA LEU A 55 -5.65 -2.38 0.97
C LEU A 55 -6.76 -2.93 0.07
N SER A 56 -6.45 -3.90 -0.80
CA SER A 56 -7.44 -4.57 -1.63
C SER A 56 -8.41 -5.39 -0.78
N VAL A 57 -7.91 -6.15 0.20
CA VAL A 57 -8.75 -6.89 1.17
C VAL A 57 -9.66 -5.94 1.95
N MET A 58 -9.13 -4.78 2.36
CA MET A 58 -9.90 -3.75 3.05
C MET A 58 -11.01 -3.18 2.15
N PHE A 59 -10.69 -2.87 0.89
CA PHE A 59 -11.65 -2.38 -0.10
C PHE A 59 -12.78 -3.39 -0.35
N ASP A 60 -12.42 -4.65 -0.60
CA ASP A 60 -13.36 -5.75 -0.83
C ASP A 60 -14.26 -5.99 0.39
N SER A 61 -13.70 -5.88 1.60
CA SER A 61 -14.47 -6.00 2.85
C SER A 61 -15.53 -4.91 3.00
N VAL A 62 -15.21 -3.66 2.66
CA VAL A 62 -16.18 -2.55 2.71
C VAL A 62 -17.26 -2.77 1.65
N LEU A 63 -16.89 -3.11 0.41
CA LEU A 63 -17.86 -3.39 -0.65
C LEU A 63 -18.75 -4.60 -0.33
N GLY A 64 -18.18 -5.69 0.18
CA GLY A 64 -18.90 -6.90 0.57
C GLY A 64 -19.97 -6.61 1.61
N ARG A 65 -19.65 -5.81 2.63
CA ARG A 65 -20.65 -5.36 3.63
C ARG A 65 -21.77 -4.54 3.00
N CYS A 66 -21.47 -3.67 2.04
CA CYS A 66 -22.49 -2.86 1.36
C CYS A 66 -23.42 -3.72 0.49
N VAL A 67 -22.86 -4.71 -0.20
CA VAL A 67 -23.64 -5.71 -0.95
C VAL A 67 -24.57 -6.47 -0.02
N LEU A 68 -24.07 -6.94 1.13
CA LEU A 68 -24.90 -7.65 2.11
C LEU A 68 -26.01 -6.77 2.67
N LEU A 69 -25.73 -5.51 3.02
CA LEU A 69 -26.76 -4.58 3.49
C LEU A 69 -27.87 -4.40 2.44
N ARG A 70 -27.50 -4.28 1.16
CA ARG A 70 -28.49 -4.20 0.07
C ARG A 70 -29.30 -5.50 -0.05
N ASP A 71 -28.66 -6.65 0.06
CA ASP A 71 -29.28 -7.96 -0.14
C ASP A 71 -30.21 -8.36 1.02
N MET A 72 -29.88 -7.96 2.25
CA MET A 72 -30.72 -8.17 3.44
C MET A 72 -32.12 -7.58 3.28
N HIS A 73 -32.24 -6.45 2.59
CA HIS A 73 -33.54 -5.82 2.28
C HIS A 73 -34.41 -6.70 1.35
N LEU A 74 -33.80 -7.51 0.49
CA LEU A 74 -34.50 -8.24 -0.57
C LEU A 74 -35.03 -9.61 -0.13
N LYS A 75 -34.34 -10.28 0.80
CA LYS A 75 -34.58 -11.70 1.11
C LYS A 75 -35.68 -11.95 2.14
N ALA A 76 -36.04 -10.95 2.96
CA ALA A 76 -37.20 -10.92 3.87
C ALA A 76 -37.46 -12.17 4.77
N ASP A 77 -36.51 -13.10 4.90
CA ASP A 77 -36.61 -14.28 5.77
C ASP A 77 -35.51 -14.29 6.85
N PRO A 78 -35.80 -14.75 8.10
CA PRO A 78 -34.85 -14.72 9.20
C PRO A 78 -33.58 -15.56 9.00
N ALA A 79 -33.65 -16.65 8.23
CA ALA A 79 -32.51 -17.53 8.02
C ALA A 79 -31.49 -16.89 7.07
N SER A 80 -31.97 -16.26 5.99
CA SER A 80 -31.12 -15.46 5.09
C SER A 80 -30.49 -14.27 5.81
N TYR A 81 -31.23 -13.57 6.67
CA TYR A 81 -30.67 -12.47 7.47
C TYR A 81 -29.54 -12.94 8.38
N ALA A 82 -29.73 -14.07 9.09
CA ALA A 82 -28.70 -14.60 9.98
C ALA A 82 -27.41 -14.94 9.22
N LYS A 83 -27.54 -15.55 8.04
CA LYS A 83 -26.41 -15.86 7.15
C LYS A 83 -25.72 -14.60 6.63
N ASP A 84 -26.49 -13.62 6.18
CA ASP A 84 -25.94 -12.35 5.69
C ASP A 84 -25.24 -11.60 6.83
N MET A 85 -25.73 -11.68 8.07
CA MET A 85 -25.08 -11.11 9.26
C MET A 85 -23.77 -11.82 9.59
N GLU A 86 -23.72 -13.15 9.50
CA GLU A 86 -22.47 -13.91 9.68
C GLU A 86 -21.40 -13.46 8.66
N ALA A 87 -21.78 -13.37 7.38
CA ALA A 87 -20.90 -12.88 6.33
C ALA A 87 -20.48 -11.42 6.56
N PHE A 88 -21.38 -10.57 7.06
CA PHE A 88 -21.09 -9.18 7.38
C PHE A 88 -20.03 -9.06 8.49
N GLN A 89 -20.10 -9.91 9.51
CA GLN A 89 -19.10 -9.98 10.56
C GLN A 89 -17.77 -10.56 10.06
N ALA A 90 -17.82 -11.52 9.13
CA ALA A 90 -16.61 -12.05 8.49
C ALA A 90 -15.85 -10.95 7.74
N PHE A 91 -16.52 -10.16 6.89
CA PHE A 91 -15.89 -9.02 6.23
C PHE A 91 -15.36 -7.97 7.22
N ALA A 92 -16.07 -7.71 8.32
CA ALA A 92 -15.59 -6.78 9.34
C ALA A 92 -14.30 -7.29 10.01
N LYS A 93 -14.18 -8.61 10.21
CA LYS A 93 -12.99 -9.26 10.75
C LYS A 93 -11.84 -9.23 9.74
N ASP A 94 -12.09 -9.56 8.48
CA ASP A 94 -11.08 -9.55 7.42
C ASP A 94 -10.49 -8.15 7.25
N TYR A 95 -11.33 -7.11 7.24
CA TYR A 95 -10.90 -5.72 7.27
C TYR A 95 -9.99 -5.43 8.48
N ALA A 96 -10.39 -5.84 9.69
CA ALA A 96 -9.62 -5.57 10.90
C ALA A 96 -8.26 -6.29 10.90
N THR A 97 -8.22 -7.52 10.39
CA THR A 97 -6.98 -8.28 10.20
C THR A 97 -6.07 -7.59 9.19
N ALA A 98 -6.59 -7.21 8.02
CA ALA A 98 -5.81 -6.54 6.98
C ALA A 98 -5.26 -5.19 7.45
N LYS A 99 -6.08 -4.38 8.14
CA LYS A 99 -5.64 -3.14 8.79
C LYS A 99 -4.49 -3.38 9.77
N GLY A 100 -4.60 -4.41 10.60
CA GLY A 100 -3.56 -4.76 11.57
C GLY A 100 -2.24 -5.18 10.91
N THR A 101 -2.29 -5.86 9.76
CA THR A 101 -1.10 -6.18 8.97
C THR A 101 -0.52 -4.93 8.31
N LEU A 102 -1.36 -4.12 7.65
CA LEU A 102 -0.96 -2.87 7.02
C LEU A 102 -0.30 -1.91 8.00
N GLN A 103 -0.83 -1.79 9.21
CA GLN A 103 -0.24 -0.96 10.27
C GLN A 103 1.19 -1.42 10.58
N LYS A 104 1.44 -2.73 10.74
CA LYS A 104 2.79 -3.26 11.00
C LYS A 104 3.74 -2.99 9.83
N ILE A 105 3.25 -3.08 8.60
CA ILE A 105 4.05 -2.77 7.40
C ILE A 105 4.45 -1.29 7.42
N LEU A 106 3.53 -0.38 7.73
CA LEU A 106 3.81 1.06 7.82
C LEU A 106 4.73 1.41 8.99
N GLU A 107 4.59 0.75 10.15
CA GLU A 107 5.50 0.91 11.30
C GLU A 107 6.95 0.53 10.95
N SER A 108 7.15 -0.43 10.04
CA SER A 108 8.48 -0.78 9.53
C SER A 108 9.08 0.27 8.57
N GLN A 109 8.29 1.29 8.22
CA GLN A 109 8.62 2.38 7.31
C GLN A 109 8.43 3.77 7.97
N PRO A 110 9.23 4.11 9.01
CA PRO A 110 9.06 5.37 9.75
C PRO A 110 9.33 6.62 8.91
N GLY A 111 9.98 6.49 7.74
CA GLY A 111 10.22 7.59 6.81
C GLY A 111 9.02 7.95 5.92
N ALA A 112 8.02 7.08 5.79
CA ALA A 112 6.89 7.24 4.87
C ALA A 112 5.77 8.13 5.44
N LYS A 113 6.10 9.35 5.86
CA LYS A 113 5.21 10.25 6.63
C LYS A 113 3.86 10.49 5.95
N ASP A 114 3.83 10.62 4.64
CA ASP A 114 2.59 10.85 3.88
C ASP A 114 1.66 9.64 3.96
N LYS A 115 2.20 8.41 3.84
CA LYS A 115 1.44 7.16 4.01
C LYS A 115 0.87 7.04 5.41
N HIS A 116 1.66 7.38 6.44
CA HIS A 116 1.21 7.38 7.84
C HIS A 116 0.04 8.35 8.06
N ALA A 117 0.09 9.55 7.47
CA ALA A 117 -0.99 10.53 7.57
C ALA A 117 -2.28 10.03 6.90
N ILE A 118 -2.18 9.52 5.67
CA ILE A 118 -3.33 8.96 4.93
C ILE A 118 -3.94 7.78 5.68
N PHE A 119 -3.11 6.86 6.19
CA PHE A 119 -3.58 5.73 6.98
C PHE A 119 -4.30 6.18 8.26
N ALA A 120 -3.78 7.19 8.97
CA ALA A 120 -4.43 7.71 10.16
C ALA A 120 -5.80 8.34 9.87
N ASP A 121 -5.95 9.04 8.74
CA ASP A 121 -7.23 9.62 8.33
C ASP A 121 -8.24 8.54 7.90
N MET A 122 -7.77 7.49 7.21
CA MET A 122 -8.58 6.30 6.91
C MET A 122 -9.10 5.63 8.19
N VAL A 123 -8.26 5.48 9.23
CA VAL A 123 -8.67 4.88 10.52
C VAL A 123 -9.75 5.72 11.22
N LYS A 124 -9.62 7.06 11.23
CA LYS A 124 -10.66 7.93 11.81
C LYS A 124 -12.01 7.77 11.10
N LEU A 125 -11.97 7.51 9.80
CA LEU A 125 -13.17 7.36 8.99
C LEU A 125 -13.81 5.98 9.15
N GLU A 126 -13.00 4.93 9.28
CA GLU A 126 -13.46 3.61 9.72
C GLU A 126 -14.21 3.73 11.04
N ASP A 127 -13.63 4.35 12.06
CA ASP A 127 -14.23 4.44 13.40
C ASP A 127 -15.64 5.07 13.36
N LYS A 128 -15.83 6.08 12.51
CA LYS A 128 -17.13 6.71 12.26
C LYS A 128 -18.09 5.77 11.51
N SER A 129 -17.57 4.99 10.57
CA SER A 129 -18.35 4.15 9.67
C SER A 129 -18.85 2.86 10.33
N GLN A 130 -18.07 2.28 11.25
CA GLN A 130 -18.41 1.00 11.88
C GLN A 130 -19.78 1.02 12.58
N ALA A 131 -20.05 2.08 13.36
CA ALA A 131 -21.32 2.24 14.06
C ALA A 131 -22.50 2.42 13.08
N VAL A 132 -22.30 3.18 12.01
CA VAL A 132 -23.32 3.43 10.99
C VAL A 132 -23.67 2.15 10.23
N PHE A 133 -22.66 1.40 9.81
CA PHE A 133 -22.85 0.12 9.13
C PHE A 133 -23.55 -0.91 10.02
N LYS A 134 -23.17 -0.98 11.30
CA LYS A 134 -23.83 -1.86 12.28
C LYS A 134 -25.30 -1.49 12.46
N LYS A 135 -25.60 -0.21 12.67
CA LYS A 135 -26.98 0.28 12.81
C LYS A 135 -27.81 -0.03 11.56
N ALA A 136 -27.24 0.13 10.37
CA ALA A 136 -27.93 -0.21 9.13
C ALA A 136 -28.28 -1.70 9.05
N ALA A 137 -27.34 -2.58 9.43
CA ALA A 137 -27.60 -4.02 9.47
C ALA A 137 -28.71 -4.38 10.48
N GLU A 138 -28.74 -3.74 11.64
CA GLU A 138 -29.79 -3.93 12.66
C GLU A 138 -31.17 -3.47 12.17
N LEU A 139 -31.24 -2.31 11.49
CA LEU A 139 -32.49 -1.79 10.91
C LEU A 139 -33.04 -2.69 9.78
N LEU A 140 -32.18 -3.46 9.11
CA LEU A 140 -32.55 -4.42 8.06
C LEU A 140 -32.94 -5.79 8.62
N GLY A 141 -32.84 -5.99 9.93
CA GLY A 141 -33.19 -7.26 10.57
C GLY A 141 -34.69 -7.54 10.65
N PRO A 142 -35.08 -8.76 11.08
CA PRO A 142 -36.48 -9.18 11.15
C PRO A 142 -37.39 -8.31 12.05
N ALA A 143 -36.79 -7.60 13.02
CA ALA A 143 -37.49 -6.68 13.92
C ALA A 143 -37.27 -5.20 13.56
N GLY A 144 -36.56 -4.93 12.47
CA GLY A 144 -36.21 -3.60 12.00
C GLY A 144 -37.30 -2.98 11.12
N ASN A 145 -37.14 -1.69 10.82
CA ASN A 145 -38.04 -0.93 9.97
C ASN A 145 -37.39 -0.73 8.59
N ALA A 146 -37.89 -1.44 7.58
CA ALA A 146 -37.31 -1.44 6.23
C ALA A 146 -37.33 -0.06 5.54
N ASP A 147 -38.32 0.78 5.83
CA ASP A 147 -38.40 2.13 5.25
C ASP A 147 -37.42 3.09 5.93
N GLU A 148 -37.29 3.00 7.26
CA GLU A 148 -36.26 3.71 8.02
C GLU A 148 -34.85 3.26 7.60
N ALA A 149 -34.63 1.95 7.43
CA ALA A 149 -33.38 1.39 6.95
C ALA A 149 -32.99 1.97 5.59
N ARG A 150 -33.95 2.05 4.66
CA ARG A 150 -33.71 2.59 3.32
C ARG A 150 -33.32 4.07 3.38
N GLN A 151 -34.02 4.86 4.17
CA GLN A 151 -33.67 6.26 4.37
C GLN A 151 -32.26 6.39 4.95
N PHE A 152 -31.95 5.62 5.99
CA PHE A 152 -30.65 5.62 6.67
C PHE A 152 -29.50 5.15 5.77
N LEU A 153 -29.74 4.16 4.91
CA LEU A 153 -28.76 3.73 3.90
C LEU A 153 -28.37 4.89 2.97
N VAL A 154 -29.36 5.66 2.50
CA VAL A 154 -29.15 6.78 1.58
C VAL A 154 -28.51 7.98 2.27
N SER A 155 -28.96 8.32 3.48
CA SER A 155 -28.50 9.53 4.18
C SER A 155 -27.15 9.37 4.86
N ASP A 156 -26.85 8.19 5.41
CA ASP A 156 -25.70 7.98 6.31
C ASP A 156 -24.71 6.96 5.75
N VAL A 157 -25.20 5.80 5.26
CA VAL A 157 -24.31 4.69 4.87
C VAL A 157 -23.58 5.00 3.56
N ILE A 158 -24.31 5.36 2.49
CA ILE A 158 -23.71 5.59 1.16
C ILE A 158 -22.66 6.72 1.21
N PRO A 159 -22.92 7.90 1.80
CA PRO A 159 -21.91 8.96 1.85
C PRO A 159 -20.66 8.58 2.64
N LEU A 160 -20.81 7.82 3.74
CA LEU A 160 -19.67 7.33 4.51
C LEU A 160 -18.92 6.23 3.79
N GLN A 161 -19.62 5.31 3.12
CA GLN A 161 -19.02 4.29 2.27
C GLN A 161 -18.13 4.93 1.21
N THR A 162 -18.63 5.93 0.48
CA THR A 162 -17.85 6.62 -0.56
C THR A 162 -16.59 7.23 0.02
N GLN A 163 -16.71 8.00 1.11
CA GLN A 163 -15.54 8.60 1.75
C GLN A 163 -14.54 7.53 2.21
N TRP A 164 -15.02 6.40 2.74
CA TRP A 164 -14.15 5.34 3.26
C TRP A 164 -13.38 4.65 2.13
N LEU A 165 -14.06 4.32 1.04
CA LEU A 165 -13.42 3.76 -0.15
C LEU A 165 -12.45 4.75 -0.80
N ASP A 166 -12.78 6.04 -0.81
CA ASP A 166 -11.88 7.10 -1.31
C ASP A 166 -10.61 7.20 -0.46
N ALA A 167 -10.71 7.08 0.87
CA ALA A 167 -9.56 7.07 1.76
C ALA A 167 -8.65 5.85 1.54
N ILE A 168 -9.23 4.67 1.29
CA ILE A 168 -8.47 3.46 0.92
C ILE A 168 -7.77 3.67 -0.44
N ASN A 169 -8.49 4.21 -1.42
CA ASN A 169 -7.97 4.49 -2.76
C ASN A 169 -6.86 5.55 -2.77
N ALA A 170 -6.91 6.53 -1.86
CA ALA A 170 -5.83 7.51 -1.72
C ALA A 170 -4.49 6.83 -1.40
N LEU A 171 -4.48 5.82 -0.52
CA LEU A 171 -3.26 5.10 -0.19
C LEU A 171 -2.82 4.15 -1.31
N LEU A 172 -3.77 3.48 -1.98
CA LEU A 172 -3.49 2.68 -3.19
C LEU A 172 -2.86 3.53 -4.31
N SER A 173 -3.35 4.76 -4.49
CA SER A 173 -2.84 5.67 -5.52
C SER A 173 -1.39 6.04 -5.25
N VAL A 174 -1.05 6.41 -4.00
CA VAL A 174 0.33 6.68 -3.57
C VAL A 174 1.23 5.47 -3.83
N ASN A 175 0.78 4.26 -3.50
CA ASN A 175 1.53 3.04 -3.76
C ASN A 175 1.75 2.81 -5.26
N SER A 176 0.74 3.09 -6.09
CA SER A 176 0.84 2.92 -7.55
C SER A 176 1.79 3.94 -8.21
N GLU A 177 1.78 5.19 -7.73
CA GLU A 177 2.66 6.25 -8.24
C GLU A 177 4.12 5.97 -7.89
N LEU A 178 4.38 5.57 -6.64
CA LEU A 178 5.72 5.17 -6.19
C LEU A 178 6.24 3.96 -6.99
N SER A 179 5.41 2.93 -7.18
CA SER A 179 5.80 1.74 -7.95
C SER A 179 6.10 2.06 -9.43
N LYS A 180 5.38 3.02 -10.04
CA LYS A 180 5.68 3.50 -11.41
C LYS A 180 6.98 4.28 -11.48
N ALA A 181 7.17 5.25 -10.58
CA ALA A 181 8.39 6.06 -10.53
C ALA A 181 9.64 5.18 -10.31
N ASP A 182 9.53 4.14 -9.49
CA ASP A 182 10.62 3.20 -9.25
C ASP A 182 10.90 2.32 -10.47
N SER A 183 9.85 1.82 -11.15
CA SER A 183 10.00 1.04 -12.39
C SER A 183 10.67 1.84 -13.51
N GLU A 184 10.33 3.12 -13.64
CA GLU A 184 10.96 4.04 -14.60
C GLU A 184 12.43 4.35 -14.24
N THR A 185 12.73 4.49 -12.95
CA THR A 185 14.10 4.70 -12.45
C THR A 185 14.99 3.49 -12.69
N VAL A 186 14.44 2.28 -12.48
CA VAL A 186 15.11 1.01 -12.79
C VAL A 186 15.36 0.89 -14.30
N ALA A 187 14.35 1.15 -15.14
CA ALA A 187 14.50 1.13 -16.60
C ALA A 187 15.56 2.13 -17.10
N ALA A 188 15.59 3.35 -16.54
CA ALA A 188 16.59 4.36 -16.88
C ALA A 188 18.02 3.97 -16.46
N SER A 189 18.18 3.18 -15.39
CA SER A 189 19.48 2.69 -14.94
C SER A 189 20.11 1.66 -15.89
N TYR A 190 19.29 0.84 -16.56
CA TYR A 190 19.75 -0.14 -17.56
C TYR A 190 20.09 0.47 -18.92
N ILE A 191 19.51 1.62 -19.27
CA ILE A 191 19.76 2.29 -20.57
C ILE A 191 21.07 3.10 -20.54
N LYS A 192 21.64 3.37 -19.35
CA LYS A 192 22.83 4.20 -19.18
C LYS A 192 24.13 3.43 -18.88
N SER A 193 24.08 2.09 -18.87
CA SER A 193 25.26 1.20 -18.78
C SER A 193 25.64 0.65 -20.14
#